data_AF-A0AAW9Q3Y8-F1
#
_entry.id   AF-A0AAW9Q3Y8-F1
#
_cell.length_a   1.000
_cell.length_b   1.000
_cell.length_c   1.000
_cell.angle_alpha   90.00
_cell.angle_beta   90.00
_cell.angle_gamma   90.00
#
_symmetry.space_group_name_H-M   'P 1'
#
loop_
_entity.id
_entity.type
_entity.pdbx_description
1 polymer ?
#
loop_
_entity_poly.entity_id
_entity_poly.type
_entity_poly.pdbx_seq_one_letter_code
_entity_poly.pdbx_strand_id
1 'polypeptide(L)'
;MDSLEQFIQSNPPSRELKRALAVQMIERGYSYRAIRDVLQVSIGFISNSNQSYEDKGVAGLKSNYWGTQGYLKAQQKQELFT
;
A
#
# COMPACT_ATOMS: atom_id res chain seq x y z
N MET A 1 21.27 0.32 5.91
CA MET A 1 19.85 -0.03 6.14
C MET A 1 19.12 0.31 4.88
N ASP A 2 18.52 -0.68 4.22
CA ASP A 2 17.89 -0.49 2.91
C ASP A 2 16.63 0.37 3.03
N SER A 3 16.35 1.16 1.97
CA SER A 3 15.20 2.07 1.92
C SER A 3 13.86 1.36 2.15
N LEU A 4 13.74 0.10 1.69
CA LEU A 4 12.56 -0.75 1.92
C LEU A 4 12.44 -1.21 3.38
N GLU A 5 13.54 -1.60 4.02
CA GLU A 5 13.54 -2.02 5.42
C GLU A 5 13.16 -0.88 6.36
N GLN A 6 13.69 0.32 6.12
CA GLN A 6 13.31 1.52 6.86
C GLN A 6 11.82 1.83 6.70
N PHE A 7 11.28 1.66 5.49
CA PHE A 7 9.86 1.85 5.22
C PHE A 7 8.97 0.81 5.92
N ILE A 8 9.41 -0.45 6.04
CA ILE A 8 8.67 -1.47 6.80
C ILE A 8 8.71 -1.14 8.29
N GLN A 9 9.88 -0.75 8.81
CA GLN A 9 10.09 -0.43 10.22
C GLN A 9 9.35 0.83 10.68
N SER A 10 9.05 1.77 9.78
CA SER A 10 8.25 2.95 10.09
C SER A 10 6.76 2.64 10.33
N ASN A 11 6.35 1.37 10.16
CA ASN A 11 4.99 0.86 10.37
C ASN A 11 3.92 1.66 9.58
N PRO A 12 4.00 1.67 8.25
CA PRO A 12 3.07 2.40 7.40
C PRO A 12 1.67 1.75 7.44
N PRO A 13 0.64 2.40 6.86
CA PRO A 13 -0.71 1.85 6.81
C PRO A 13 -0.73 0.41 6.28
N SER A 14 -1.65 -0.40 6.80
CA SER A 14 -1.69 -1.86 6.56
C SER A 14 -1.57 -2.27 5.09
N ARG A 15 -2.18 -1.51 4.17
CA ARG A 15 -2.08 -1.77 2.74
C ARG A 15 -0.66 -1.57 2.22
N GLU A 16 -0.01 -0.48 2.60
CA GLU A 16 1.36 -0.15 2.17
C GLU A 16 2.38 -1.11 2.79
N LEU A 17 2.18 -1.49 4.06
CA LEU A 17 2.98 -2.50 4.73
C LEU A 17 2.92 -3.84 4.00
N LYS A 18 1.72 -4.31 3.61
CA LYS A 18 1.58 -5.56 2.84
C LYS A 18 2.26 -5.49 1.47
N ARG A 19 2.26 -4.33 0.81
CA ARG A 19 2.99 -4.14 -0.46
C ARG A 19 4.50 -4.26 -0.24
N ALA A 20 5.01 -3.58 0.78
CA ALA A 20 6.42 -3.61 1.13
C ALA A 20 6.90 -5.02 1.53
N LEU A 21 6.11 -5.72 2.35
CA LEU A 21 6.39 -7.12 2.71
C LEU A 21 6.35 -8.05 1.51
N ALA A 22 5.41 -7.86 0.58
CA ALA A 22 5.36 -8.66 -0.64
C ALA A 22 6.64 -8.50 -1.47
N VAL A 23 7.13 -7.27 -1.65
CA VAL A 23 8.40 -7.00 -2.34
C VAL A 23 9.57 -7.64 -1.61
N GLN A 24 9.68 -7.43 -0.30
CA GLN A 24 10.76 -8.01 0.50
C GLN A 24 10.77 -9.55 0.41
N MET A 25 9.59 -10.18 0.41
CA MET A 25 9.50 -11.63 0.24
C MET A 25 9.92 -12.08 -1.18
N ILE A 26 9.63 -11.31 -2.23
CA ILE A 26 10.09 -11.59 -3.59
C ILE A 26 11.62 -11.50 -3.66
N GLU A 27 12.23 -10.44 -3.11
CA GLU A 27 13.69 -10.27 -3.05
C GLU A 27 14.37 -11.42 -2.29
N ARG A 28 13.67 -12.01 -1.32
CA ARG A 28 14.11 -13.20 -0.57
C ARG A 28 13.80 -14.53 -1.27
N GLY A 29 13.29 -14.50 -2.50
CA GLY A 29 13.06 -15.69 -3.32
C GLY A 29 11.77 -16.46 -3.04
N TYR A 30 10.80 -15.88 -2.32
CA TYR A 30 9.52 -16.53 -2.08
C TYR A 30 8.67 -16.56 -3.35
N SER A 31 7.98 -17.67 -3.58
CA SER A 31 7.02 -17.76 -4.70
C SER A 31 5.79 -16.90 -4.44
N TYR A 32 5.14 -16.42 -5.51
CA TYR A 32 3.92 -15.63 -5.41
C TYR A 32 2.79 -16.38 -4.69
N ARG A 33 2.74 -17.72 -4.77
CA ARG A 33 1.78 -18.55 -4.04
C ARG A 33 2.05 -18.52 -2.53
N ALA A 34 3.31 -18.65 -2.12
CA ALA A 34 3.68 -18.57 -0.71
C ALA A 34 3.36 -17.19 -0.12
N ILE A 35 3.66 -16.11 -0.86
CA ILE A 35 3.36 -14.74 -0.44
C ILE A 35 1.85 -14.53 -0.32
N ARG A 36 1.07 -15.02 -1.29
CA ARG A 36 -0.40 -14.97 -1.28
C ARG A 36 -0.95 -15.60 -0.01
N ASP A 37 -0.45 -16.77 0.36
CA ASP A 37 -0.94 -17.53 1.50
C ASP A 37 -0.52 -16.90 2.85
N VAL A 38 0.71 -16.38 2.94
CA VAL A 38 1.22 -15.71 4.15
C VAL A 38 0.55 -14.35 4.39
N LEU A 39 0.45 -13.51 3.35
CA LEU A 39 -0.09 -12.15 3.48
C LEU A 39 -1.61 -12.07 3.28
N GLN A 40 -2.23 -13.18 2.85
CA GLN A 40 -3.65 -13.30 2.51
C GLN A 40 -4.10 -12.21 1.53
N VAL A 41 -3.33 -12.04 0.45
CA VAL A 41 -3.60 -11.07 -0.64
C VAL A 41 -3.63 -11.80 -1.97
N SER A 42 -4.17 -11.19 -3.02
CA SER A 42 -4.19 -11.81 -4.35
C SER A 42 -2.81 -11.77 -5.04
N ILE A 43 -2.60 -12.67 -6.01
CA ILE A 43 -1.40 -12.68 -6.86
C ILE A 43 -1.28 -11.35 -7.64
N GLY A 44 -2.40 -10.79 -8.11
CA GLY A 44 -2.41 -9.49 -8.78
C GLY A 44 -1.99 -8.35 -7.86
N PHE A 45 -2.35 -8.39 -6.58
CA PHE A 45 -1.86 -7.43 -5.59
C PHE A 45 -0.33 -7.51 -5.46
N ILE A 46 0.23 -8.72 -5.38
CA ILE A 46 1.67 -8.97 -5.28
C ILE A 46 2.39 -8.44 -6.53
N SER A 47 1.93 -8.84 -7.72
CA SER A 47 2.50 -8.41 -9.01
C SER A 47 2.50 -6.90 -9.16
N ASN A 48 1.36 -6.24 -8.88
CA ASN A 48 1.25 -4.79 -9.01
C ASN A 48 2.13 -4.05 -8.00
N SER A 49 2.29 -4.61 -6.80
CA SER A 49 3.17 -4.05 -5.76
C SER A 49 4.62 -4.13 -6.17
N ASN A 50 5.05 -5.28 -6.71
CA ASN A 50 6.39 -5.48 -7.23
C ASN A 50 6.69 -4.53 -8.39
N GLN A 51 5.80 -4.47 -9.39
CA GLN A 51 5.96 -3.56 -10.52
C GLN A 51 6.03 -2.09 -10.06
N SER A 52 5.16 -1.67 -9.15
CA SER A 52 5.17 -0.29 -8.64
C SER A 52 6.48 0.04 -7.93
N TYR A 53 7.08 -0.92 -7.24
CA TYR A 53 8.35 -0.77 -6.57
C TYR A 53 9.53 -0.76 -7.53
N GLU A 54 9.54 -1.61 -8.56
CA GLU A 54 10.55 -1.58 -9.62
C GLU A 54 10.53 -0.23 -10.37
N ASP A 55 9.35 0.33 -10.61
CA ASP A 55 9.20 1.59 -11.34
C ASP A 55 9.56 2.83 -10.51
N LYS A 56 9.23 2.84 -9.21
CA LYS A 56 9.22 4.07 -8.36
C LYS A 56 9.87 3.89 -6.99
N GLY A 57 10.43 2.73 -6.69
CA GLY A 57 10.91 2.36 -5.36
C GLY A 57 9.81 2.45 -4.30
N VAL A 58 10.21 2.84 -3.08
CA VAL A 58 9.28 3.01 -1.93
C VAL A 58 8.13 3.99 -2.23
N ALA A 59 8.33 4.98 -3.11
CA ALA A 59 7.27 5.90 -3.49
C ALA A 59 6.11 5.19 -4.23
N GLY A 60 6.37 4.11 -4.96
CA GLY A 60 5.34 3.30 -5.62
C GLY A 60 4.52 2.45 -4.66
N LEU A 61 5.03 2.17 -3.46
CA LEU A 61 4.33 1.41 -2.43
C LEU A 61 3.28 2.25 -1.71
N LYS A 62 3.51 3.57 -1.62
CA LYS A 62 2.61 4.51 -0.97
C LYS A 62 1.27 4.62 -1.70
N SER A 63 0.20 4.86 -0.93
CA SER A 63 -1.12 5.10 -1.48
C SER A 63 -1.21 6.51 -2.07
N ASN A 64 -1.32 6.63 -3.39
CA ASN A 64 -1.64 7.91 -4.05
C ASN A 64 -3.11 8.33 -3.89
N TYR A 65 -3.87 7.72 -2.98
CA TYR A 65 -5.28 8.03 -2.78
C TYR A 65 -5.42 9.17 -1.77
N TRP A 66 -5.72 10.37 -2.26
CA TRP A 66 -5.90 11.59 -1.46
C TRP A 66 -7.35 11.76 -0.93
N GLY A 67 -8.19 10.74 -1.06
CA GLY A 67 -9.63 10.86 -0.81
C GLY A 67 -10.36 11.61 -1.93
N THR A 68 -11.67 11.50 -1.97
CA THR A 68 -12.51 12.42 -2.77
C THR A 68 -12.78 13.67 -1.94
N GLN A 69 -12.75 14.85 -2.56
CA GLN A 69 -13.32 16.06 -1.96
C GLN A 69 -14.78 15.75 -1.63
N GLY A 70 -15.13 15.79 -0.33
CA GLY A 70 -16.49 15.50 0.11
C GLY A 70 -17.47 16.43 -0.60
N TYR A 71 -18.54 15.86 -1.17
CA TYR A 71 -19.56 16.58 -1.94
C TYR A 71 -20.15 17.79 -1.20
N LEU A 72 -20.23 17.70 0.14
CA LEU A 72 -20.75 18.77 0.99
C LEU A 72 -19.59 19.60 1.56
N LYS A 73 -19.57 20.89 1.22
CA LYS A 73 -18.75 21.88 1.90
C LYS A 73 -19.22 22.03 3.35
N ALA A 74 -18.35 22.44 4.27
CA ALA A 74 -18.66 22.56 5.70
C ALA A 74 -19.95 23.36 5.96
N GLN A 75 -20.23 24.39 5.15
CA GLN A 75 -21.46 25.19 5.22
C GLN A 75 -22.73 24.40 4.92
N GLN A 76 -22.72 23.49 3.94
CA GLN A 76 -23.89 22.67 3.57
C GLN A 76 -24.19 21.58 4.61
N LYS A 77 -23.20 21.20 5.43
CA LYS A 77 -23.43 20.29 6.55
C LYS A 77 -24.20 20.94 7.70
N GLN A 78 -24.08 22.26 7.90
CA GLN A 78 -24.82 22.97 8.96
C GLN A 78 -26.32 23.11 8.65
N GLU A 79 -26.67 23.25 7.37
CA GLU A 79 -28.08 23.38 6.93
C GLU A 79 -28.89 22.07 7.09
N LEU A 80 -28.23 20.91 7.18
CA LEU A 80 -28.91 19.62 7.36
C LEU A 80 -29.25 19.30 8.83
N PHE A 81 -28.72 20.06 9.79
CA PHE A 81 -28.98 19.89 11.22
C PHE A 81 -29.83 21.02 11.83
N THR A 82 -30.48 21.84 10.99
CA THR A 82 -31.47 22.85 11.39
C THR A 82 -32.84 22.42 10.91
#